data_AF-S2YJT4-F1
#
_entry.id   AF-S2YJT4-F1
#
_cell.length_a   1.000
_cell.length_b   1.000
_cell.length_c   1.000
_cell.angle_alpha   90.00
_cell.angle_beta   90.00
_cell.angle_gamma   90.00
#
_symmetry.space_group_name_H-M   'P 1'
#
loop_
_entity.id
_entity.type
_entity.pdbx_description
1 polymer ?
#
loop_
_entity_poly.entity_id
_entity_poly.type
_entity_poly.pdbx_seq_one_letter_code
_entity_poly.pdbx_strand_id
1 'polypeptide(L)'
;MSGVGPVEPVEPVEPVEARPGHAPGTHRAAPPPDVIGTDSPRPTDRWRKLPPRVRITALTAAVTALAAAAAWLLPPSPSAPEREEPATPWPATTTAFRYTGVADNPSAGATRDFHFEVSVHDGPPVTVSHINAAPGGLRTRTTPPMSFTVRAGSAHRITVRITVADCSALPVYVNLPFLDVTLRNKHAIQHYSFIFGNRYSRDLSGLLHTACDATRALPSPRVRREVRVLTMWTRRVLANPAEADLHTSSSTGTS
;
A
#
# COMPACT_ATOMS: atom_id res chain seq x y z
N MET A 1 18.11 2.34 13.65
CA MET A 1 18.23 3.75 14.08
C MET A 1 16.83 4.25 14.37
N SER A 2 16.59 4.66 15.62
CA SER A 2 15.39 5.29 16.23
C SER A 2 14.02 4.62 15.99
N GLY A 3 13.28 4.11 16.98
CA GLY A 3 13.18 4.47 18.39
C GLY A 3 11.79 5.08 18.64
N VAL A 4 10.74 4.25 18.69
CA VAL A 4 9.40 4.67 19.12
C VAL A 4 9.31 4.43 20.62
N GLY A 5 9.39 5.51 21.39
CA GLY A 5 9.28 5.46 22.86
C GLY A 5 7.84 5.19 23.30
N PRO A 6 7.63 4.56 24.49
CA PRO A 6 6.30 4.35 25.03
C PRO A 6 5.63 5.68 25.40
N VAL A 7 4.34 5.80 25.09
CA VAL A 7 3.50 6.91 25.55
C VAL A 7 3.11 6.62 27.00
N GLU A 8 3.50 7.49 27.93
CA GLU A 8 3.12 7.38 29.34
C GLU A 8 1.64 7.74 29.56
N PRO A 9 0.93 7.03 30.46
CA PRO A 9 -0.42 7.38 30.85
C PRO A 9 -0.46 8.68 31.67
N VAL A 10 -1.42 9.55 31.35
CA VAL A 10 -1.75 10.73 32.15
C VAL A 10 -2.41 10.29 33.45
N GLU A 11 -1.80 10.65 34.59
CA GLU A 11 -2.38 10.45 35.92
C GLU A 11 -3.58 11.39 36.15
N PRO A 12 -4.65 10.92 36.83
CA PRO A 12 -5.76 11.76 37.21
C PRO A 12 -5.38 12.73 38.34
N VAL A 13 -5.84 13.97 38.18
CA VAL A 13 -5.65 15.09 39.10
C VAL A 13 -6.29 14.80 40.45
N GLU A 14 -5.49 14.82 41.51
CA GLU A 14 -5.90 14.79 42.92
C GLU A 14 -6.70 16.05 43.30
N PRO A 15 -7.69 15.95 44.21
CA PRO A 15 -8.37 17.12 44.77
C PRO A 15 -7.44 17.91 45.71
N VAL A 16 -7.38 19.22 45.49
CA VAL A 16 -6.66 20.19 46.32
C VAL A 16 -7.26 20.24 47.74
N GLU A 17 -6.54 19.71 48.72
CA GLU A 17 -6.66 20.15 50.12
C GLU A 17 -5.86 21.45 50.32
N ALA A 18 -6.56 22.53 50.68
CA ALA A 18 -5.95 23.79 51.09
C ALA A 18 -6.49 24.24 52.46
N ARG A 19 -5.75 23.80 53.49
CA ARG A 19 -5.21 24.57 54.63
C ARG A 19 -6.15 25.19 55.69
N PRO A 20 -5.89 24.93 56.99
CA PRO A 20 -6.56 25.58 58.12
C PRO A 20 -5.89 26.92 58.47
N GLY A 21 -6.70 27.95 58.72
CA GLY A 21 -6.24 29.26 59.16
C GLY A 21 -7.20 29.90 60.16
N HIS A 22 -6.64 30.21 61.34
CA HIS A 22 -7.04 31.29 62.27
C HIS A 22 -8.41 31.22 62.97
N ALA A 23 -8.37 30.88 64.26
CA ALA A 23 -9.22 31.51 65.28
C ALA A 23 -8.70 32.96 65.51
N PRO A 24 -9.53 33.97 65.87
CA PRO A 24 -10.13 34.03 67.21
C PRO A 24 -11.51 34.71 67.29
N GLY A 25 -12.27 34.42 68.36
CA GLY A 25 -13.50 35.15 68.65
C GLY A 25 -14.33 34.51 69.74
N THR A 26 -13.89 34.63 70.99
CA THR A 26 -14.66 34.30 72.18
C THR A 26 -15.87 35.25 72.32
N HIS A 27 -17.04 34.81 71.87
CA HIS A 27 -18.33 35.32 72.36
C HIS A 27 -19.05 34.22 73.14
N ARG A 28 -19.22 34.51 74.43
CA ARG A 28 -19.94 33.74 75.44
C ARG A 28 -21.40 33.57 75.03
N ALA A 29 -21.73 32.46 74.38
CA ALA A 29 -23.11 32.02 74.18
C ALA A 29 -23.58 31.27 75.43
N ALA A 30 -24.72 31.69 75.98
CA ALA A 30 -25.39 31.04 77.10
C ALA A 30 -25.68 29.56 76.79
N PRO A 31 -25.64 28.65 77.78
CA PRO A 31 -26.05 27.27 77.56
C PRO A 31 -27.53 27.24 77.13
N PRO A 32 -27.88 26.48 76.08
CA PRO A 32 -29.28 26.25 75.74
C PRO A 32 -29.96 25.48 76.89
N PRO A 33 -31.27 25.67 77.12
CA PRO A 33 -32.00 24.89 78.13
C PRO A 33 -31.92 23.41 77.78
N ASP A 34 -31.62 22.57 78.77
CA ASP A 34 -31.71 21.11 78.68
C ASP A 34 -33.14 20.71 78.29
N VAL A 35 -33.33 20.40 77.00
CA VAL A 35 -34.54 19.73 76.53
C VAL A 35 -34.40 18.25 76.90
N ILE A 36 -34.83 17.91 78.11
CA ILE A 36 -35.07 16.53 78.52
C ILE A 36 -36.26 16.02 77.70
N GLY A 37 -35.98 15.21 76.68
CA GLY A 37 -37.01 14.45 75.98
C GLY A 37 -36.79 14.36 74.48
N THR A 38 -36.02 13.37 74.05
CA THR A 38 -36.44 12.35 73.06
C THR A 38 -35.22 11.50 72.70
N ASP A 39 -34.83 10.61 73.62
CA ASP A 39 -34.01 9.46 73.27
C ASP A 39 -34.80 8.57 72.32
N SER A 40 -34.69 8.87 71.03
CA SER A 40 -35.20 8.02 69.97
C SER A 40 -34.44 6.70 70.06
N PRO A 41 -35.11 5.55 70.23
CA PRO A 41 -34.42 4.28 70.45
C PRO A 41 -33.49 4.01 69.28
N ARG A 42 -32.19 3.93 69.57
CA ARG A 42 -31.16 3.69 68.56
C ARG A 42 -31.47 2.36 67.88
N PRO A 43 -31.27 2.22 66.56
CA PRO A 43 -31.57 0.98 65.85
C PRO A 43 -30.84 -0.21 66.48
N THR A 44 -29.66 0.00 67.05
CA THR A 44 -28.87 -1.00 67.80
C THR A 44 -29.60 -1.57 69.02
N ASP A 45 -30.44 -0.78 69.69
CA ASP A 45 -31.18 -1.22 70.88
C ASP A 45 -32.38 -2.11 70.51
N ARG A 46 -32.98 -1.86 69.34
CA ARG A 46 -34.02 -2.75 68.79
C ARG A 46 -33.42 -4.09 68.34
N TRP A 47 -32.22 -4.06 67.74
CA TRP A 47 -31.50 -5.28 67.38
C TRP A 47 -31.19 -6.17 68.58
N ARG A 48 -30.82 -5.57 69.72
CA ARG A 48 -30.57 -6.30 70.98
C ARG A 48 -31.81 -6.88 71.66
N LYS A 49 -33.02 -6.53 71.22
CA LYS A 49 -34.29 -7.12 71.71
C LYS A 49 -34.79 -8.29 70.86
N LEU A 50 -34.19 -8.54 69.69
CA LEU A 50 -34.61 -9.64 68.83
C LEU A 50 -34.15 -10.99 69.41
N PRO A 51 -34.97 -12.05 69.33
CA PRO A 51 -34.57 -13.41 69.71
C PRO A 51 -33.32 -13.85 68.92
N PRO A 52 -32.43 -14.65 69.52
CA PRO A 52 -31.17 -15.05 68.88
C PRO A 52 -31.39 -15.74 67.52
N ARG A 53 -32.48 -16.50 67.39
CA ARG A 53 -32.86 -17.16 66.12
C ARG A 53 -33.15 -16.16 64.99
N VAL A 54 -33.82 -15.04 65.31
CA VAL A 54 -34.18 -14.01 64.32
C VAL A 54 -32.95 -13.22 63.85
N ARG A 55 -31.97 -13.02 64.75
CA ARG A 55 -30.70 -12.37 64.38
C ARG A 55 -29.88 -13.24 63.44
N ILE A 56 -29.82 -14.54 63.72
CA ILE A 56 -29.09 -15.49 62.88
C ILE A 56 -29.72 -15.51 61.48
N THR A 57 -31.05 -15.59 61.37
CA THR A 57 -31.73 -15.57 60.07
C THR A 57 -31.53 -14.26 59.29
N ALA A 58 -31.54 -13.12 59.99
CA ALA A 58 -31.30 -11.83 59.36
C ALA A 58 -29.86 -11.69 58.85
N LEU A 59 -28.88 -12.17 59.62
CA LEU A 59 -27.48 -12.19 59.20
C LEU A 59 -27.26 -13.13 58.01
N THR A 60 -27.84 -14.32 58.04
CA THR A 60 -27.72 -15.25 56.90
C THR A 60 -28.35 -14.67 55.64
N ALA A 61 -29.51 -14.02 55.75
CA ALA A 61 -30.16 -13.37 54.61
C ALA A 61 -29.35 -12.19 54.06
N ALA A 62 -28.72 -11.39 54.93
CA ALA A 62 -27.84 -10.31 54.51
C ALA A 62 -26.58 -10.84 53.80
N VAL A 63 -25.98 -11.91 54.30
CA VAL A 63 -24.81 -12.54 53.69
C VAL A 63 -25.15 -13.15 52.32
N THR A 64 -26.28 -13.84 52.20
CA THR A 64 -26.70 -14.40 50.90
C THR A 64 -27.05 -13.32 49.89
N ALA A 65 -27.71 -12.23 50.31
CA ALA A 65 -28.00 -11.10 49.44
C ALA A 65 -26.71 -10.41 48.95
N LEU A 66 -25.71 -10.24 49.83
CA LEU A 66 -24.41 -9.69 49.46
C LEU A 66 -23.65 -10.61 48.50
N ALA A 67 -23.68 -11.92 48.72
CA ALA A 67 -23.05 -12.89 47.83
C ALA A 67 -23.70 -12.89 46.43
N ALA A 68 -25.03 -12.81 46.37
CA ALA A 68 -25.77 -12.73 45.10
C ALA A 68 -25.49 -11.40 44.38
N ALA A 69 -25.46 -10.28 45.09
CA ALA A 69 -25.12 -8.99 44.51
C ALA A 69 -23.68 -8.96 43.99
N ALA A 70 -22.73 -9.53 44.75
CA ALA A 70 -21.34 -9.66 44.31
C ALA A 70 -21.26 -10.48 43.02
N ALA A 71 -21.94 -11.64 42.94
CA ALA A 71 -21.97 -12.49 41.75
C ALA A 71 -22.54 -11.79 40.51
N TRP A 72 -23.52 -10.89 40.67
CA TRP A 72 -24.06 -10.06 39.60
C TRP A 72 -23.15 -8.91 39.17
N LEU A 73 -22.29 -8.45 40.08
CA LEU A 73 -21.29 -7.40 39.83
C LEU A 73 -19.97 -7.97 39.27
N LEU A 74 -19.77 -9.29 39.31
CA LEU A 74 -18.62 -9.91 38.67
C LEU A 74 -18.75 -9.71 37.15
N PRO A 75 -17.75 -9.08 36.50
CA PRO A 75 -17.75 -8.96 35.06
C PRO A 75 -17.78 -10.36 34.43
N PRO A 76 -18.49 -10.55 33.31
CA PRO A 76 -18.45 -11.82 32.60
C PRO A 76 -16.99 -12.19 32.35
N SER A 77 -16.60 -13.40 32.78
CA SER A 77 -15.25 -13.90 32.52
C SER A 77 -14.94 -13.70 31.04
N PRO A 78 -13.80 -13.09 30.68
CA PRO A 78 -13.42 -12.95 29.29
C PRO A 78 -13.43 -14.34 28.68
N SER A 79 -14.28 -14.50 27.66
CA SER A 79 -14.36 -15.69 26.83
C SER A 79 -12.94 -16.15 26.53
N ALA A 80 -12.65 -17.44 26.71
CA ALA A 80 -11.36 -18.03 26.35
C ALA A 80 -10.93 -17.46 24.98
N PRO A 81 -9.66 -17.03 24.83
CA PRO A 81 -9.23 -16.33 23.63
C PRO A 81 -9.61 -17.19 22.44
N GLU A 82 -10.43 -16.60 21.56
CA GLU A 82 -10.80 -17.19 20.29
C GLU A 82 -9.50 -17.60 19.61
N ARG A 83 -9.34 -18.90 19.34
CA ARG A 83 -8.12 -19.44 18.75
C ARG A 83 -7.95 -18.73 17.41
N GLU A 84 -7.07 -17.73 17.39
CA GLU A 84 -6.70 -17.00 16.18
C GLU A 84 -6.25 -18.03 15.17
N GLU A 85 -7.08 -18.29 14.16
CA GLU A 85 -6.64 -19.06 13.01
C GLU A 85 -5.44 -18.31 12.42
N PRO A 86 -4.33 -19.01 12.12
CA PRO A 86 -3.15 -18.36 11.57
C PRO A 86 -3.57 -17.61 10.31
N ALA A 87 -3.36 -16.29 10.32
CA ALA A 87 -3.73 -15.41 9.21
C ALA A 87 -3.15 -15.98 7.91
N THR A 88 -4.02 -16.45 7.02
CA THR A 88 -3.57 -17.07 5.77
C THR A 88 -2.88 -16.01 4.93
N PRO A 89 -1.67 -16.26 4.41
CA PRO A 89 -0.84 -15.20 3.84
C PRO A 89 -1.42 -14.65 2.54
N TRP A 90 -1.15 -13.37 2.32
CA TRP A 90 -1.51 -12.67 1.09
C TRP A 90 -0.72 -13.22 -0.11
N PRO A 91 -1.30 -13.20 -1.33
CA PRO A 91 -0.66 -13.76 -2.53
C PRO A 91 0.77 -13.28 -2.76
N ALA A 92 1.04 -11.98 -2.60
CA ALA A 92 2.38 -11.41 -2.82
C ALA A 92 3.41 -11.89 -1.79
N THR A 93 2.99 -12.26 -0.58
CA THR A 93 3.89 -12.74 0.48
C THR A 93 4.39 -14.16 0.21
N THR A 94 3.61 -14.98 -0.49
CA THR A 94 3.96 -16.37 -0.79
C THR A 94 4.52 -16.58 -2.19
N THR A 95 4.44 -15.57 -3.05
CA THR A 95 4.87 -15.66 -4.45
C THR A 95 6.22 -14.97 -4.64
N ALA A 96 7.18 -15.68 -5.21
CA ALA A 96 8.41 -15.09 -5.72
C ALA A 96 8.38 -15.02 -7.24
N PHE A 97 8.82 -13.89 -7.79
CA PHE A 97 8.92 -13.67 -9.22
C PHE A 97 10.36 -13.33 -9.58
N ARG A 98 11.02 -14.23 -10.32
CA ARG A 98 12.46 -14.16 -10.59
C ARG A 98 12.73 -14.01 -12.08
N TYR A 99 13.63 -13.09 -12.43
CA TYR A 99 14.15 -12.97 -13.78
C TYR A 99 15.23 -14.03 -14.03
N THR A 100 15.10 -14.80 -15.11
CA THR A 100 16.02 -15.89 -15.45
C THR A 100 16.93 -15.60 -16.64
N GLY A 101 16.58 -14.62 -17.48
CA GLY A 101 17.41 -14.17 -18.60
C GLY A 101 16.59 -13.71 -19.81
N VAL A 102 17.27 -13.35 -20.89
CA VAL A 102 16.65 -13.11 -22.19
C VAL A 102 16.68 -14.38 -23.03
N ALA A 103 15.76 -14.50 -23.99
CA ALA A 103 15.86 -15.55 -25.00
C ALA A 103 17.11 -15.34 -25.87
N ASP A 104 17.80 -16.43 -26.21
CA ASP A 104 18.99 -16.40 -27.10
C ASP A 104 18.64 -16.02 -28.54
N ASN A 105 17.36 -16.04 -28.89
CA ASN A 105 16.91 -15.75 -30.24
C ASN A 105 17.01 -14.23 -30.49
N PRO A 106 17.78 -13.77 -31.50
CA PRO A 106 17.93 -12.35 -31.78
C PRO A 106 16.58 -11.78 -32.18
N SER A 107 15.96 -11.10 -31.23
CA SER A 107 14.73 -10.37 -31.47
C SER A 107 15.14 -9.10 -32.23
N ALA A 108 14.76 -9.00 -33.52
CA ALA A 108 15.17 -7.88 -34.35
C ALA A 108 14.47 -6.58 -33.94
N GLY A 109 15.23 -5.50 -33.81
CA GLY A 109 14.71 -4.13 -33.65
C GLY A 109 14.14 -3.82 -32.27
N ALA A 110 12.82 -3.58 -32.21
CA ALA A 110 12.13 -2.98 -31.08
C ALA A 110 11.46 -3.99 -30.13
N THR A 111 11.76 -5.28 -30.23
CA THR A 111 11.14 -6.33 -29.41
C THR A 111 12.19 -7.25 -28.82
N ARG A 112 11.94 -7.80 -27.62
CA ARG A 112 12.76 -8.86 -27.02
C ARG A 112 11.95 -9.76 -26.07
N ASP A 113 12.32 -11.02 -26.02
CA ASP A 113 11.73 -12.02 -25.13
C ASP A 113 12.54 -12.16 -23.83
N PHE A 114 11.85 -12.01 -22.69
CA PHE A 114 12.41 -12.08 -21.35
C PHE A 114 11.82 -13.28 -20.61
N HIS A 115 12.67 -14.10 -20.00
CA HIS A 115 12.28 -15.27 -19.25
C HIS A 115 12.18 -14.96 -17.75
N PHE A 116 11.11 -15.47 -17.16
CA PHE A 116 10.86 -15.37 -15.74
C PHE A 116 10.38 -16.70 -15.17
N GLU A 117 10.55 -16.83 -13.86
CA GLU A 117 10.05 -17.95 -13.08
C GLU A 117 9.19 -17.41 -11.94
N VAL A 118 7.95 -17.89 -11.86
CA VAL A 118 7.01 -17.60 -10.78
C VAL A 118 6.92 -18.83 -9.89
N SER A 119 7.24 -18.70 -8.61
CA SER A 119 7.15 -19.78 -7.63
C SER A 119 6.26 -19.39 -6.46
N VAL A 120 5.48 -20.33 -5.94
CA VAL A 120 4.69 -20.16 -4.71
C VAL A 120 5.30 -21.03 -3.64
N HIS A 121 5.75 -20.43 -2.54
CA HIS A 121 6.46 -21.17 -1.49
C HIS A 121 5.51 -21.94 -0.58
N ASP A 122 4.42 -21.31 -0.15
CA ASP A 122 3.45 -21.90 0.78
C ASP A 122 2.04 -21.29 0.57
N GLY A 123 1.01 -21.88 1.18
CA GLY A 123 -0.35 -21.38 1.21
C GLY A 123 -1.22 -21.80 0.01
N PRO A 124 -2.33 -21.10 -0.24
CA PRO A 124 -3.23 -21.42 -1.33
C PRO A 124 -2.56 -21.23 -2.70
N PRO A 125 -2.97 -21.99 -3.74
CA PRO A 125 -2.52 -21.75 -5.10
C PRO A 125 -2.76 -20.29 -5.53
N VAL A 126 -1.81 -19.74 -6.27
CA VAL A 126 -1.85 -18.36 -6.75
C VAL A 126 -2.03 -18.37 -8.27
N THR A 127 -3.06 -17.69 -8.73
CA THR A 127 -3.33 -17.43 -10.14
C THR A 127 -2.70 -16.10 -10.56
N VAL A 128 -1.87 -16.14 -11.59
CA VAL A 128 -1.29 -14.95 -12.24
C VAL A 128 -2.10 -14.64 -13.48
N SER A 129 -2.84 -13.53 -13.49
CA SER A 129 -3.76 -13.21 -14.59
C SER A 129 -3.28 -12.13 -15.55
N HIS A 130 -2.43 -11.21 -15.09
CA HIS A 130 -2.04 -10.03 -15.87
C HIS A 130 -0.60 -9.64 -15.57
N ILE A 131 0.16 -9.29 -16.61
CA ILE A 131 1.56 -8.88 -16.54
C ILE A 131 1.80 -7.74 -17.52
N ASN A 132 2.13 -6.55 -17.00
CA ASN A 132 2.46 -5.37 -17.80
C ASN A 132 3.82 -4.79 -17.43
N ALA A 133 4.52 -4.24 -18.43
CA ALA A 133 5.71 -3.42 -18.22
C ALA A 133 5.27 -1.96 -18.15
N ALA A 134 5.75 -1.24 -17.13
CA ALA A 134 5.34 0.12 -16.83
C ALA A 134 6.49 1.10 -17.09
N PRO A 135 6.75 1.38 -18.36
CA PRO A 135 6.39 2.72 -18.83
C PRO A 135 5.48 2.68 -20.06
N GLY A 136 4.69 3.74 -20.26
CA GLY A 136 3.68 3.83 -21.33
C GLY A 136 4.18 3.65 -22.77
N GLY A 137 5.50 3.69 -22.99
CA GLY A 137 6.15 3.37 -24.26
C GLY A 137 6.43 1.88 -24.49
N LEU A 138 6.12 0.98 -23.55
CA LEU A 138 6.31 -0.46 -23.67
C LEU A 138 4.98 -1.21 -23.80
N ARG A 139 5.00 -2.29 -24.59
CA ARG A 139 3.91 -3.27 -24.69
C ARG A 139 4.41 -4.64 -24.28
N THR A 140 3.58 -5.40 -23.58
CA THR A 140 3.91 -6.76 -23.14
C THR A 140 2.99 -7.79 -23.79
N ARG A 141 3.54 -8.98 -24.04
CA ARG A 141 2.78 -10.20 -24.34
C ARG A 141 3.40 -11.36 -23.59
N THR A 142 2.58 -12.21 -22.99
CA THR A 142 3.05 -13.35 -22.20
C THR A 142 2.83 -14.65 -22.95
N THR A 143 3.79 -15.57 -22.84
CA THR A 143 3.69 -16.95 -23.29
C THR A 143 3.99 -17.89 -22.10
N PRO A 144 3.08 -18.82 -21.75
CA PRO A 144 1.76 -19.03 -22.36
C PRO A 144 0.82 -17.81 -22.21
N PRO A 145 -0.15 -17.63 -23.12
CA PRO A 145 -1.12 -16.54 -23.03
C PRO A 145 -1.95 -16.67 -21.74
N MET A 146 -1.99 -15.56 -20.99
CA MET A 146 -2.82 -15.20 -19.81
C MET A 146 -3.55 -16.28 -18.98
N SER A 147 -3.51 -16.05 -17.66
CA SER A 147 -4.03 -16.85 -16.55
C SER A 147 -3.46 -18.26 -16.43
N PHE A 148 -2.47 -18.40 -15.55
CA PHE A 148 -2.00 -19.70 -15.07
C PHE A 148 -2.01 -19.74 -13.56
N THR A 149 -2.16 -20.93 -12.98
CA THR A 149 -2.18 -21.13 -11.54
C THR A 149 -0.95 -21.92 -11.11
N VAL A 150 -0.23 -21.39 -10.14
CA VAL A 150 0.96 -22.00 -9.53
C VAL A 150 0.56 -22.57 -8.17
N ARG A 151 0.89 -23.83 -7.94
CA ARG A 151 0.63 -24.51 -6.66
C ARG A 151 1.76 -24.21 -5.67
N ALA A 152 1.47 -24.28 -4.38
CA ALA A 152 2.51 -24.22 -3.36
C ALA A 152 3.58 -25.31 -3.59
N GLY A 153 4.84 -24.95 -3.35
CA GLY A 153 6.00 -25.81 -3.61
C GLY A 153 6.36 -25.96 -5.09
N SER A 154 5.69 -25.26 -6.01
CA SER A 154 5.94 -25.36 -7.45
C SER A 154 6.43 -24.05 -8.06
N ALA A 155 7.13 -24.17 -9.20
CA ALA A 155 7.55 -23.06 -10.03
C ALA A 155 6.98 -23.20 -11.45
N HIS A 156 6.63 -22.08 -12.05
CA HIS A 156 6.14 -22.00 -13.42
C HIS A 156 6.97 -20.98 -14.20
N ARG A 157 7.48 -21.39 -15.36
CA ARG A 157 8.29 -20.52 -16.22
C ARG A 157 7.40 -19.85 -17.26
N ILE A 158 7.64 -18.57 -17.46
CA ILE A 158 6.94 -17.76 -18.44
C ILE A 158 7.91 -16.94 -19.27
N THR A 159 7.49 -16.60 -20.47
CA THR A 159 8.19 -15.67 -21.33
C THR A 159 7.35 -14.42 -21.50
N VAL A 160 7.90 -13.27 -21.17
CA VAL A 160 7.30 -11.96 -21.40
C VAL A 160 8.03 -11.32 -22.56
N ARG A 161 7.34 -11.21 -23.69
CA ARG A 161 7.77 -10.43 -24.83
C ARG A 161 7.51 -8.96 -24.55
N ILE A 162 8.56 -8.15 -24.56
CA ILE A 162 8.47 -6.70 -24.40
C ILE A 162 8.77 -6.06 -25.76
N THR A 163 7.88 -5.17 -26.18
CA THR A 163 8.01 -4.38 -27.42
C THR A 163 8.04 -2.90 -27.07
N VAL A 164 9.05 -2.19 -27.56
CA VAL A 164 9.13 -0.72 -27.53
C VAL A 164 8.16 -0.20 -28.58
N ALA A 165 7.09 0.45 -28.14
CA ALA A 165 6.06 1.01 -28.99
C ALA A 165 6.27 2.50 -29.26
N ASP A 166 6.80 3.25 -28.27
CA ASP A 166 7.03 4.69 -28.38
C ASP A 166 8.22 5.12 -27.52
N CYS A 167 9.30 5.55 -28.16
CA CYS A 167 10.51 6.03 -27.48
C CYS A 167 10.32 7.40 -26.80
N SER A 168 9.34 8.21 -27.22
CA SER A 168 9.06 9.51 -26.62
C SER A 168 8.26 9.42 -25.32
N ALA A 169 7.51 8.32 -25.15
CA ALA A 169 6.75 8.01 -23.94
C ALA A 169 7.57 7.24 -22.88
N LEU A 170 8.86 7.02 -23.11
CA LEU A 170 9.75 6.40 -22.14
C LEU A 170 10.40 7.45 -21.24
N PRO A 171 10.44 7.21 -19.91
CA PRO A 171 11.16 8.11 -19.02
C PRO A 171 12.66 8.12 -19.37
N VAL A 172 13.25 9.31 -19.34
CA VAL A 172 14.67 9.55 -19.69
C VAL A 172 15.63 8.81 -18.74
N TYR A 173 15.16 8.44 -17.54
CA TYR A 173 15.92 7.73 -16.52
C TYR A 173 15.09 6.58 -15.93
N VAL A 174 15.21 5.37 -16.50
CA VAL A 174 14.54 4.17 -16.00
C VAL A 174 15.48 3.41 -15.07
N ASN A 175 15.72 3.93 -13.87
CA ASN A 175 16.65 3.30 -12.93
C ASN A 175 16.10 2.01 -12.32
N LEU A 176 14.78 1.79 -12.36
CA LEU A 176 14.13 0.62 -11.77
C LEU A 176 12.95 0.16 -12.64
N PRO A 177 13.18 -0.63 -13.70
CA PRO A 177 12.09 -1.20 -14.45
C PRO A 177 11.37 -2.27 -13.62
N PHE A 178 10.04 -2.13 -13.52
CA PHE A 178 9.18 -3.05 -12.80
C PHE A 178 8.16 -3.71 -13.74
N LEU A 179 7.64 -4.86 -13.31
CA LEU A 179 6.47 -5.49 -13.92
C LEU A 179 5.29 -5.41 -12.96
N ASP A 180 4.17 -4.89 -13.44
CA ASP A 180 2.90 -4.92 -12.73
C ASP A 180 2.24 -6.27 -12.96
N VAL A 181 1.98 -6.98 -11.87
CA VAL A 181 1.42 -8.32 -11.88
C VAL A 181 0.14 -8.36 -11.07
N THR A 182 -0.90 -8.97 -11.61
CA THR A 182 -2.11 -9.29 -10.85
C THR A 182 -2.03 -10.72 -10.34
N LEU A 183 -1.98 -10.86 -9.02
CA LEU A 183 -1.97 -12.11 -8.29
C LEU A 183 -3.35 -12.33 -7.65
N ARG A 184 -3.88 -13.55 -7.74
CA ARG A 184 -5.15 -13.93 -7.10
C ARG A 184 -5.00 -15.24 -6.36
N ASN A 185 -5.49 -15.31 -5.14
CA ASN A 185 -5.72 -16.57 -4.44
C ASN A 185 -7.16 -16.61 -3.90
N LYS A 186 -7.48 -17.59 -3.05
CA LYS A 186 -8.83 -17.72 -2.46
C LYS A 186 -9.21 -16.57 -1.50
N HIS A 187 -8.25 -15.75 -1.08
CA HIS A 187 -8.44 -14.69 -0.08
C HIS A 187 -8.42 -13.28 -0.69
N ALA A 188 -7.56 -13.05 -1.68
CA ALA A 188 -7.34 -11.71 -2.22
C ALA A 188 -6.98 -11.72 -3.70
N ILE A 189 -7.27 -10.59 -4.34
CA ILE A 189 -6.70 -10.16 -5.62
C ILE A 189 -5.77 -8.99 -5.30
N GLN A 190 -4.52 -9.05 -5.74
CA GLN A 190 -3.50 -8.03 -5.51
C GLN A 190 -2.86 -7.61 -6.82
N HIS A 191 -2.72 -6.30 -7.01
CA HIS A 191 -1.86 -5.72 -8.03
C HIS A 191 -0.52 -5.40 -7.36
N TYR A 192 0.55 -6.02 -7.83
CA TYR A 192 1.88 -5.90 -7.23
C TYR A 192 2.93 -5.60 -8.28
N SER A 193 3.76 -4.59 -8.02
CA SER A 193 4.84 -4.19 -8.89
C SER A 193 6.14 -4.87 -8.46
N PHE A 194 6.60 -5.84 -9.25
CA PHE A 194 7.86 -6.51 -8.98
C PHE A 194 9.02 -5.72 -9.57
N ILE A 195 9.94 -5.31 -8.69
CA ILE A 195 11.20 -4.66 -9.07
C ILE A 195 12.26 -5.74 -9.23
N PHE A 196 12.89 -5.78 -10.39
CA PHE A 196 13.96 -6.75 -10.66
C PHE A 196 15.34 -6.10 -10.52
N GLY A 197 16.33 -6.94 -10.25
CA GLY A 197 17.72 -6.49 -10.07
C GLY A 197 18.42 -6.09 -11.38
N ASN A 198 19.69 -5.71 -11.22
CA ASN A 198 20.54 -5.13 -12.28
C ASN A 198 20.59 -5.90 -13.61
N ARG A 199 20.47 -7.24 -13.59
CA ARG A 199 20.49 -8.04 -14.83
C ARG A 199 19.32 -7.71 -15.75
N TYR A 200 18.10 -7.66 -15.19
CA TYR A 200 16.91 -7.31 -15.96
C TYR A 200 17.01 -5.87 -16.48
N SER A 201 17.42 -4.93 -15.63
CA SER A 201 17.58 -3.53 -16.02
C SER A 201 18.54 -3.37 -17.18
N ARG A 202 19.71 -4.03 -17.14
CA ARG A 202 20.71 -3.99 -18.21
C ARG A 202 20.16 -4.53 -19.53
N ASP A 203 19.48 -5.68 -19.48
CA ASP A 203 18.94 -6.32 -20.69
C ASP A 203 17.82 -5.48 -21.32
N LEU A 204 16.97 -4.85 -20.48
CA LEU A 204 15.95 -3.92 -20.93
C LEU A 204 16.56 -2.64 -21.51
N SER A 205 17.55 -2.05 -20.85
CA SER A 205 18.28 -0.89 -21.39
C SER A 205 18.91 -1.20 -22.75
N GLY A 206 19.47 -2.41 -22.93
CA GLY A 206 19.99 -2.85 -24.22
C GLY A 206 18.92 -2.91 -25.32
N LEU A 207 17.72 -3.39 -24.99
CA LEU A 207 16.57 -3.32 -25.90
C LEU A 207 16.20 -1.87 -26.24
N LEU A 208 16.10 -1.00 -25.23
CA LEU A 208 15.73 0.40 -25.43
C LEU A 208 16.73 1.15 -26.32
N HIS A 209 18.03 0.99 -26.08
CA HIS A 209 19.07 1.58 -26.91
C HIS A 209 18.98 1.10 -28.36
N THR A 210 18.86 -0.21 -28.56
CA THR A 210 18.77 -0.80 -29.90
C THR A 210 17.53 -0.28 -30.65
N ALA A 211 16.39 -0.17 -29.97
CA ALA A 211 15.15 0.29 -30.57
C ALA A 211 15.15 1.81 -30.86
N CYS A 212 15.60 2.62 -29.91
CA CYS A 212 15.43 4.07 -29.96
C CYS A 212 16.60 4.80 -30.65
N ASP A 213 17.82 4.28 -30.56
CA ASP A 213 18.95 4.86 -31.29
C ASP A 213 18.88 4.52 -32.79
N ALA A 214 18.36 3.34 -33.16
CA ALA A 214 18.06 3.02 -34.55
C ALA A 214 17.02 3.98 -35.18
N THR A 215 16.07 4.46 -34.37
CA THR A 215 15.06 5.43 -34.82
C THR A 215 15.67 6.82 -35.07
N ARG A 216 16.68 7.22 -34.30
CA ARG A 216 17.44 8.47 -34.53
C ARG A 216 18.31 8.42 -35.78
N ALA A 217 18.79 7.23 -36.17
CA ALA A 217 19.65 7.05 -37.35
C ALA A 217 18.89 7.11 -38.69
N LEU A 218 17.55 7.06 -38.70
CA LEU A 218 16.76 7.27 -39.91
C LEU A 218 16.62 8.78 -40.19
N PRO A 219 17.11 9.29 -41.34
CA PRO A 219 16.86 10.67 -41.72
C PRO A 219 15.35 10.89 -41.80
N SER A 220 14.88 11.93 -41.10
CA SER A 220 13.47 12.26 -41.01
C SER A 220 12.79 12.26 -42.39
N PRO A 221 11.51 11.85 -42.50
CA PRO A 221 10.80 11.83 -43.79
C PRO A 221 10.67 13.22 -44.44
N ARG A 222 10.93 14.31 -43.71
CA ARG A 222 11.05 15.67 -44.27
C ARG A 222 12.29 15.83 -45.14
N VAL A 223 13.44 15.28 -44.73
CA VAL A 223 14.68 15.34 -45.51
C VAL A 223 14.59 14.43 -46.76
N ARG A 224 13.82 13.34 -46.69
CA ARG A 224 13.64 12.42 -47.82
C ARG A 224 12.82 13.03 -48.97
N ARG A 225 11.96 14.02 -48.71
CA ARG A 225 11.24 14.75 -49.78
C ARG A 225 12.14 15.76 -50.48
N GLU A 226 13.00 16.48 -49.75
CA GLU A 226 13.93 17.44 -50.35
C GLU A 226 14.99 16.77 -51.23
N VAL A 227 15.56 15.64 -50.79
CA VAL A 227 16.57 14.94 -51.60
C VAL A 227 15.98 14.42 -52.92
N ARG A 228 14.72 13.94 -52.92
CA ARG A 228 14.03 13.46 -54.14
C ARG A 228 13.69 14.60 -55.10
N VAL A 229 13.34 15.79 -54.58
CA VAL A 229 13.11 16.99 -55.38
C VAL A 229 14.43 17.47 -56.01
N LEU A 230 15.53 17.46 -55.26
CA LEU A 230 16.84 17.87 -55.76
C LEU A 230 17.38 16.91 -56.84
N THR A 231 17.13 15.60 -56.73
CA THR A 231 17.55 14.63 -57.77
C THR A 231 16.68 14.68 -59.03
N MET A 232 15.40 15.05 -58.92
CA MET A 232 14.54 15.27 -60.09
C MET A 232 14.91 16.56 -60.84
N TRP A 233 15.30 17.63 -60.13
CA TRP A 233 15.70 18.89 -60.75
C TRP A 233 17.02 18.74 -61.53
N THR A 234 18.01 18.07 -60.95
CA THR A 234 19.30 17.80 -61.63
C THR A 234 19.15 16.91 -62.86
N ARG A 235 18.27 15.90 -62.84
CA ARG A 235 17.97 15.10 -64.05
C ARG A 235 17.25 15.89 -65.14
N ARG A 236 16.42 16.88 -64.78
CA ARG A 236 15.68 17.68 -65.77
C ARG A 236 16.58 18.73 -66.44
N VAL A 237 17.50 19.35 -65.70
CA VAL A 237 18.47 20.31 -66.25
C VAL A 237 19.52 19.64 -67.16
N LEU A 238 19.94 18.41 -66.83
CA LEU A 238 20.86 17.65 -67.70
C LEU A 238 20.20 17.07 -68.97
N ALA A 239 18.87 17.00 -69.02
CA ALA A 239 18.14 16.45 -70.17
C ALA A 239 17.68 17.52 -71.19
N ASN A 240 17.72 18.82 -70.84
CA ASN A 240 17.28 19.90 -71.72
C ASN A 240 18.09 21.19 -71.47
N PRO A 241 19.24 21.38 -72.14
CA PRO A 241 20.08 22.57 -71.95
C PRO A 241 19.53 23.85 -72.59
N ALA A 242 18.32 23.84 -73.17
CA ALA A 242 17.79 24.96 -73.95
C ALA A 242 16.89 25.95 -73.18
N GLU A 243 16.57 25.72 -71.91
CA GLU A 243 15.68 26.60 -71.12
C GLU A 243 16.39 27.48 -70.06
N ALA A 244 17.72 27.50 -70.04
CA ALA A 244 18.46 28.26 -69.01
C ALA A 244 18.56 29.78 -69.28
N ASP A 245 18.17 30.27 -70.46
CA ASP A 245 18.47 31.65 -70.91
C ASP A 245 17.28 32.63 -70.90
N LEU A 246 16.21 32.36 -70.15
CA LEU A 246 15.01 33.22 -70.19
C LEU A 246 14.51 33.69 -68.82
N HIS A 247 15.40 34.05 -67.90
CA HIS A 247 15.05 34.98 -66.82
C HIS A 247 16.25 35.83 -66.39
N THR A 248 16.70 36.70 -67.30
CA THR A 248 17.45 37.90 -66.92
C THR A 248 16.98 39.05 -67.79
N SER A 249 16.54 40.14 -67.16
CA SER A 249 16.14 41.46 -67.71
C SER A 249 14.64 41.71 -67.82
N SER A 250 14.08 42.45 -66.85
CA SER A 250 13.72 43.86 -67.07
C SER A 250 13.05 44.43 -65.81
N SER A 251 13.78 45.22 -65.05
CA SER A 251 13.26 46.13 -64.03
C SER A 251 14.12 47.39 -64.08
N THR A 252 13.72 48.32 -64.93
CA THR A 252 14.26 49.67 -65.05
C THR A 252 13.05 50.62 -65.05
N GLY A 253 13.13 51.71 -64.28
CA GLY A 253 12.10 52.75 -64.12
C GLY A 253 11.67 53.40 -65.45
N THR A 254 10.71 54.34 -65.50
CA THR A 254 10.57 55.57 -64.69
C THR A 254 9.26 56.26 -65.10
N SER A 255 8.58 56.92 -64.15
CA SER A 255 8.01 58.29 -64.21
C SER A 255 6.96 58.50 -63.13
#